data_AF-A3EXM5-F1
#
_entry.id   AF-A3EXM5-F1
#
_cell.length_a   1.000
_cell.length_b   1.000
_cell.length_c   1.000
_cell.angle_alpha   90.00
_cell.angle_beta   90.00
_cell.angle_gamma   90.00
#
_symmetry.space_group_name_H-M   'P 1'
#
loop_
_entity.id
_entity.type
_entity.pdbx_description
1 polymer ?
#
loop_
_entity_poly.entity_id
_entity_poly.type
_entity_poly.pdbx_seq_one_letter_code
_entity_poly.pdbx_strand_id
1 'polypeptide(L)'
;FDTLLKDYIPSNSKENESSTIDQSENVTDNSSPSSNITSSKEEDRKGCTNDEVLAVLAHELGHWKGNHVLKQMILSQVNLFFLFMAFSFLFRYGIIYRAFGFHGSQPVLIGLLIILQFIFTPYHFILSFLITLLTRKYEFEADTFAKCLGKAEYLRKSLIKLNKDNLSFPVYDWLYSTFNHSHPPLLERLKALDKTE
;
A
#
# COMPACT_ATOMS: atom_id res chain seq x y z
N PHE A 1 -0.15 3.40 -9.45
CA PHE A 1 -1.61 3.63 -9.37
C PHE A 1 -2.27 3.57 -10.76
N ASP A 2 -1.63 2.97 -11.76
CA ASP A 2 -2.17 2.87 -13.13
C ASP A 2 -3.41 1.96 -13.24
N THR A 3 -3.72 1.24 -12.16
CA THR A 3 -4.90 0.39 -12.02
C THR A 3 -6.02 1.03 -11.20
N LEU A 4 -5.90 2.28 -10.73
CA LEU A 4 -6.97 2.89 -9.92
C LEU A 4 -8.18 3.30 -10.76
N LEU A 5 -7.97 3.80 -11.97
CA LEU A 5 -9.03 4.35 -12.81
C LEU A 5 -9.39 3.35 -13.90
N LYS A 6 -10.69 3.00 -13.97
CA LYS A 6 -11.22 2.06 -14.96
C LYS A 6 -10.96 2.48 -16.42
N ASP A 7 -10.80 3.78 -16.67
CA ASP A 7 -10.62 4.36 -18.00
C ASP A 7 -9.19 4.83 -18.29
N TYR A 8 -8.20 4.47 -17.45
CA TYR A 8 -6.81 4.84 -17.69
C TYR A 8 -6.20 4.02 -18.85
N ILE A 9 -5.86 4.70 -19.94
CA ILE A 9 -5.11 4.15 -21.07
C ILE A 9 -3.70 4.72 -21.01
N PRO A 10 -2.64 3.90 -20.86
CA PRO A 10 -1.27 4.40 -20.84
C PRO A 10 -0.93 5.05 -22.18
N SER A 11 -0.18 6.15 -22.14
CA SER A 11 0.17 6.97 -23.32
C SER A 11 0.90 6.18 -24.42
N ASN A 12 1.61 5.09 -24.08
CA ASN A 12 2.28 4.20 -25.04
C ASN A 12 1.32 3.37 -25.92
N SER A 13 0.02 3.28 -25.58
CA SER A 13 -0.95 2.53 -26.41
C SER A 13 -1.43 3.34 -27.63
N LYS A 14 -1.27 4.68 -27.63
CA LYS A 14 -1.78 5.54 -28.69
C LYS A 14 -0.94 5.53 -29.97
N GLU A 15 0.33 5.13 -29.91
CA GLU A 15 1.20 5.04 -31.09
C GLU A 15 0.95 3.78 -31.93
N ASN A 16 0.41 2.71 -31.33
CA ASN A 16 0.16 1.45 -32.03
C ASN A 16 -1.17 1.42 -32.80
N GLU A 17 -2.13 2.30 -32.50
CA GLU A 17 -3.41 2.36 -33.21
C GLU A 17 -3.38 3.28 -34.45
N SER A 18 -2.42 4.20 -34.56
CA SER A 18 -2.33 5.11 -35.71
C SER A 18 -1.65 4.52 -36.95
N SER A 19 -1.17 3.27 -36.89
CA SER A 19 -0.39 2.65 -37.97
C SER A 19 -1.14 1.57 -38.77
N THR A 20 -2.44 1.34 -38.51
CA THR A 20 -3.21 0.26 -39.17
C THR A 20 -4.46 0.73 -39.93
N ILE A 21 -4.54 2.02 -40.27
CA ILE A 21 -5.58 2.53 -41.18
C ILE A 21 -4.88 3.10 -42.41
N ASP A 22 -4.46 2.23 -43.32
CA ASP A 22 -4.45 2.50 -44.75
C ASP A 22 -4.13 1.22 -45.52
N GLN A 23 -4.85 1.02 -46.62
CA GLN A 23 -4.79 -0.10 -47.60
C GLN A 23 -5.78 -1.26 -47.39
N SER A 24 -6.98 -1.11 -47.97
CA SER A 24 -7.36 -1.87 -49.18
C SER A 24 -8.80 -1.54 -49.60
N GLU A 25 -8.94 -0.97 -50.79
CA GLU A 25 -10.21 -0.74 -51.50
C GLU A 25 -10.67 -1.99 -52.28
N ASN A 26 -12.01 -2.09 -52.39
CA ASN A 26 -12.84 -2.72 -53.45
C ASN A 26 -12.93 -4.26 -53.57
N VAL A 27 -14.16 -4.80 -53.43
CA VAL A 27 -14.96 -5.50 -54.48
C VAL A 27 -16.32 -5.98 -53.88
N THR A 28 -17.31 -6.12 -54.78
CA THR A 28 -18.77 -6.10 -54.74
C THR A 28 -19.57 -7.31 -54.17
N ASP A 29 -20.83 -6.99 -53.80
CA ASP A 29 -22.11 -7.72 -53.94
C ASP A 29 -22.60 -8.87 -53.03
N ASN A 30 -23.84 -8.64 -52.54
CA ASN A 30 -25.00 -9.53 -52.33
C ASN A 30 -25.31 -10.26 -50.98
N SER A 31 -26.52 -9.94 -50.50
CA SER A 31 -27.56 -10.79 -49.88
C SER A 31 -27.54 -11.13 -48.36
N SER A 32 -28.41 -10.39 -47.64
CA SER A 32 -29.37 -10.84 -46.60
C SER A 32 -28.92 -11.53 -45.29
N PRO A 33 -29.71 -11.39 -44.21
CA PRO A 33 -29.20 -11.09 -42.88
C PRO A 33 -29.25 -12.31 -41.93
N SER A 34 -28.29 -12.45 -41.02
CA SER A 34 -28.51 -13.19 -39.78
C SER A 34 -27.41 -12.99 -38.74
N SER A 35 -27.88 -12.93 -37.49
CA SER A 35 -27.18 -13.04 -36.22
C SER A 35 -26.40 -11.82 -35.75
N ASN A 36 -27.11 -11.02 -34.94
CA ASN A 36 -26.53 -10.29 -33.80
C ASN A 36 -25.61 -11.23 -33.01
N ILE A 37 -24.31 -11.12 -33.21
CA ILE A 37 -23.29 -11.55 -32.26
C ILE A 37 -22.75 -10.27 -31.61
N THR A 38 -23.59 -9.63 -30.80
CA THR A 38 -23.17 -8.64 -29.80
C THR A 38 -23.28 -9.30 -28.43
N SER A 39 -22.50 -10.36 -28.25
CA SER A 39 -22.31 -11.01 -26.97
C SER A 39 -20.80 -11.17 -26.77
N SER A 40 -20.34 -10.73 -25.59
CA SER A 40 -19.04 -10.98 -24.98
C SER A 40 -17.80 -10.30 -25.56
N LYS A 41 -17.66 -8.97 -25.39
CA LYS A 41 -16.36 -8.30 -25.14
C LYS A 41 -16.53 -6.99 -24.35
N GLU A 42 -17.20 -7.04 -23.20
CA GLU A 42 -16.83 -6.10 -22.13
C GLU A 42 -15.57 -6.69 -21.47
N GLU A 43 -14.41 -6.35 -22.00
CA GLU A 43 -13.14 -6.73 -21.37
C GLU A 43 -13.14 -6.24 -19.92
N ASP A 44 -12.70 -7.11 -19.00
CA ASP A 44 -12.58 -6.91 -17.55
C ASP A 44 -11.59 -5.75 -17.28
N ARG A 45 -12.03 -4.51 -17.54
CA ARG A 45 -11.22 -3.30 -17.36
C ARG A 45 -10.83 -3.23 -15.89
N LYS A 46 -9.53 -3.20 -15.65
CA LYS A 46 -8.94 -3.04 -14.32
C LYS A 46 -9.26 -1.64 -13.79
N GLY A 47 -9.52 -1.56 -12.50
CA GLY A 47 -9.72 -0.31 -11.78
C GLY A 47 -11.14 -0.01 -11.33
N CYS A 48 -11.22 1.09 -10.59
CA CYS A 48 -12.39 1.56 -9.87
C CYS A 48 -13.16 2.60 -10.69
N THR A 49 -14.47 2.62 -10.48
CA THR A 49 -15.38 3.68 -10.95
C THR A 49 -15.18 4.98 -10.16
N ASN A 50 -15.69 6.10 -10.66
CA ASN A 50 -15.53 7.40 -9.99
C ASN A 50 -16.05 7.41 -8.54
N ASP A 51 -17.17 6.74 -8.26
CA ASP A 51 -17.72 6.66 -6.90
C ASP A 51 -16.85 5.81 -5.97
N GLU A 52 -16.26 4.73 -6.49
CA GLU A 52 -15.31 3.87 -5.77
C GLU A 52 -14.01 4.63 -5.48
N VAL A 53 -13.50 5.39 -6.45
CA VAL A 53 -12.33 6.26 -6.26
C VAL A 53 -12.63 7.36 -5.26
N LEU A 54 -13.81 7.97 -5.31
CA LEU A 54 -14.23 8.98 -4.33
C LEU A 54 -14.29 8.40 -2.91
N ALA A 55 -14.68 7.13 -2.77
CA ALA A 55 -14.66 6.44 -1.49
C ALA A 55 -13.24 6.15 -0.99
N VAL A 56 -12.31 5.79 -1.89
CA VAL A 56 -10.88 5.69 -1.55
C VAL A 56 -10.34 7.05 -1.12
N LEU A 57 -10.66 8.14 -1.84
CA LEU A 57 -10.27 9.50 -1.44
C LEU A 57 -10.84 9.89 -0.07
N ALA A 58 -12.07 9.48 0.25
CA ALA A 58 -12.64 9.70 1.57
C ALA A 58 -11.81 8.99 2.67
N HIS A 59 -11.32 7.78 2.42
CA HIS A 59 -10.40 7.07 3.31
C HIS A 59 -9.08 7.83 3.47
N GLU A 60 -8.45 8.28 2.38
CA GLU A 60 -7.20 9.06 2.42
C GLU A 60 -7.37 10.38 3.19
N LEU A 61 -8.51 11.06 3.01
CA LEU A 61 -8.86 12.25 3.81
C LEU A 61 -9.06 11.91 5.28
N GLY A 62 -9.47 10.68 5.61
CA GLY A 62 -9.52 10.18 6.98
C GLY A 62 -8.14 10.15 7.63
N HIS A 63 -7.10 9.72 6.90
CA HIS A 63 -5.73 9.80 7.40
C HIS A 63 -5.26 11.23 7.64
N TRP A 64 -5.63 12.14 6.76
CA TRP A 64 -5.34 13.56 6.92
C TRP A 64 -6.07 14.14 8.14
N LYS A 65 -7.37 13.86 8.29
CA LYS A 65 -8.18 14.29 9.43
C LYS A 65 -7.63 13.77 10.76
N GLY A 66 -7.17 12.52 10.78
CA GLY A 66 -6.54 11.88 11.94
C GLY A 66 -5.10 12.30 12.21
N ASN A 67 -4.51 13.15 11.37
CA ASN A 67 -3.10 13.57 11.42
C ASN A 67 -2.12 12.39 11.51
N HIS A 68 -2.42 11.27 10.84
CA HIS A 68 -1.64 10.03 10.97
C HIS A 68 -0.20 10.20 10.48
N VAL A 69 0.00 10.95 9.40
CA VAL A 69 1.34 11.26 8.86
C VAL A 69 2.14 12.08 9.86
N LEU A 70 1.53 13.12 10.46
CA LEU A 70 2.20 13.94 11.47
C LEU A 70 2.58 13.13 12.71
N LYS A 71 1.67 12.27 13.20
CA LYS A 71 1.95 11.37 14.34
C LYS A 71 3.12 10.42 14.04
N GLN A 72 3.14 9.81 12.85
CA GLN A 72 4.24 8.94 12.41
C GLN A 72 5.56 9.72 12.25
N MET A 73 5.51 10.96 11.75
CA MET A 73 6.68 11.82 11.63
C MET A 73 7.24 12.18 13.00
N ILE A 74 6.41 12.56 13.97
CA ILE A 74 6.87 12.84 15.34
C ILE A 74 7.50 11.58 15.95
N LEU A 75 6.85 10.42 15.82
CA LEU A 75 7.38 9.15 16.31
C LEU A 75 8.74 8.81 15.69
N SER A 76 8.92 9.05 14.39
CA SER A 76 10.19 8.79 13.72
C SER A 76 11.30 9.73 14.17
N GLN A 77 11.00 11.02 14.43
CA GLN A 77 11.97 11.96 14.99
C GLN A 77 12.37 11.59 16.42
N VAL A 78 11.41 11.19 17.26
CA VAL A 78 11.68 10.73 18.64
C VAL A 78 12.55 9.47 18.64
N ASN A 79 12.23 8.50 17.78
CA ASN A 79 13.04 7.29 17.60
C ASN A 79 14.47 7.64 17.13
N LEU A 80 14.60 8.51 16.13
CA LEU A 80 15.90 8.92 15.61
C LEU A 80 16.75 9.60 16.69
N PHE A 81 16.15 10.51 17.45
CA PHE A 81 16.81 11.16 18.59
C PHE A 81 17.25 10.13 19.64
N PHE A 82 16.38 9.19 19.99
CA PHE A 82 16.71 8.12 20.93
C PHE A 82 17.88 7.25 20.46
N LEU A 83 17.90 6.86 19.19
CA LEU A 83 18.99 6.06 18.61
C LEU A 83 20.32 6.81 18.64
N PHE A 84 20.34 8.10 18.28
CA PHE A 84 21.57 8.90 18.35
C PHE A 84 22.01 9.20 19.78
N MET A 85 21.07 9.40 20.70
CA MET A 85 21.36 9.53 22.13
C MET A 85 22.01 8.25 22.65
N ALA A 86 21.45 7.08 22.35
CA ALA A 86 22.04 5.80 22.76
C ALA A 86 23.40 5.57 22.09
N PHE A 87 23.53 5.87 20.79
CA PHE A 87 24.79 5.81 20.08
C PHE A 87 25.88 6.66 20.76
N SER A 88 25.56 7.89 21.19
CA SER A 88 26.46 8.80 21.92
C SER A 88 27.05 8.15 23.18
N PHE A 89 26.27 7.32 23.88
CA PHE A 89 26.77 6.55 25.02
C PHE A 89 27.58 5.32 24.58
N LEU A 90 27.12 4.61 23.55
CA LEU A 90 27.68 3.29 23.20
C LEU A 90 28.97 3.36 22.35
N PHE A 91 29.18 4.39 21.53
CA PHE A 91 30.30 4.43 20.58
C PHE A 91 31.69 4.47 21.24
N ARG A 92 31.78 4.81 22.53
CA ARG A 92 33.05 4.87 23.27
C ARG A 92 33.51 3.51 23.80
N TYR A 93 32.65 2.49 23.76
CA TYR A 93 32.98 1.18 24.30
C TYR A 93 33.76 0.34 23.29
N GLY A 94 35.08 0.28 23.47
CA GLY A 94 35.97 -0.49 22.60
C GLY A 94 35.66 -1.99 22.52
N ILE A 95 34.92 -2.56 23.48
CA ILE A 95 34.50 -3.97 23.43
C ILE A 95 33.57 -4.26 22.24
N ILE A 96 32.71 -3.30 21.87
CA ILE A 96 31.77 -3.43 20.75
C ILE A 96 32.55 -3.59 19.44
N TYR A 97 33.62 -2.82 19.26
CA TYR A 97 34.48 -2.88 18.09
C TYR A 97 35.29 -4.17 18.04
N ARG A 98 35.86 -4.58 19.18
CA ARG A 98 36.65 -5.83 19.28
C ARG A 98 35.83 -7.08 18.96
N ALA A 99 34.56 -7.10 19.34
CA ALA A 99 33.66 -8.22 19.02
C ALA A 99 33.48 -8.42 17.51
N PHE A 100 33.73 -7.38 16.71
CA PHE A 100 33.65 -7.40 15.24
C PHE A 100 35.05 -7.34 14.57
N GLY A 101 36.11 -7.67 15.32
CA GLY A 101 37.49 -7.77 14.78
C GLY A 101 38.27 -6.46 14.72
N PHE A 102 37.74 -5.36 15.26
CA PHE A 102 38.44 -4.07 15.31
C PHE A 102 39.22 -3.94 16.63
N HIS A 103 40.51 -4.27 16.61
CA HIS A 103 41.36 -4.30 17.80
C HIS A 103 42.18 -3.03 18.05
N GLY A 104 42.56 -2.31 16.99
CA GLY A 104 43.45 -1.12 17.07
C GLY A 104 42.84 0.19 16.59
N SER A 105 41.58 0.17 16.14
CA SER A 105 40.88 1.36 15.65
C SER A 105 39.41 1.31 16.06
N GLN A 106 38.80 2.49 16.23
CA GLN A 106 37.37 2.65 16.54
C GLN A 106 36.73 3.61 15.54
N PRO A 107 36.53 3.20 14.27
CA PRO A 107 35.96 4.08 13.27
C PRO A 107 34.49 4.41 13.63
N VAL A 108 34.14 5.69 13.67
CA VAL A 108 32.80 6.16 14.09
C VAL A 108 31.70 5.54 13.23
N LEU A 109 31.90 5.47 11.91
CA LEU A 109 30.93 4.89 10.97
C LEU A 109 30.67 3.40 11.25
N ILE A 110 31.72 2.64 11.56
CA ILE A 110 31.61 1.22 11.91
C ILE A 110 30.88 1.06 13.25
N GLY A 111 31.16 1.93 14.21
CA GLY A 111 30.41 1.98 15.47
C GLY A 111 28.92 2.21 15.24
N LEU A 112 28.58 3.16 14.37
CA LEU A 112 27.20 3.48 14.03
C LEU A 112 26.49 2.27 13.42
N LEU A 113 27.13 1.59 12.45
CA LEU A 113 26.61 0.37 11.85
C LEU A 113 26.42 -0.73 12.89
N ILE A 114 27.45 -1.03 13.70
CA ILE A 114 27.39 -2.12 14.68
C ILE A 114 26.28 -1.87 15.70
N ILE A 115 26.22 -0.65 16.25
CA ILE A 115 25.26 -0.30 17.28
C ILE A 115 23.84 -0.33 16.70
N LEU A 116 23.57 0.43 15.64
CA LEU A 116 22.21 0.54 15.12
C LEU A 116 21.71 -0.76 14.47
N GLN A 117 22.56 -1.49 13.74
CA GLN A 117 22.12 -2.65 12.96
C GLN A 117 22.16 -3.97 13.72
N PHE A 118 23.04 -4.13 14.71
CA PHE A 118 23.21 -5.41 15.42
C PHE A 118 22.78 -5.32 16.88
N ILE A 119 23.24 -4.31 17.62
CA ILE A 119 22.89 -4.16 19.05
C ILE A 119 21.41 -3.78 19.20
N PHE A 120 20.92 -2.90 18.33
CA PHE A 120 19.53 -2.42 18.36
C PHE A 120 18.54 -3.32 17.60
N THR A 121 18.96 -4.47 17.04
CA THR A 121 18.05 -5.43 16.38
C THR A 121 16.82 -5.81 17.21
N PRO A 122 16.93 -6.26 18.49
CA PRO A 122 15.75 -6.60 19.28
C PRO A 122 14.85 -5.40 19.53
N TYR A 123 15.43 -4.21 19.72
CA TYR A 123 14.68 -2.96 19.82
C TYR A 123 13.88 -2.69 18.55
N HIS A 124 14.52 -2.80 17.38
CA HIS A 124 13.86 -2.59 16.09
C HIS A 124 12.72 -3.57 15.87
N PHE A 125 12.89 -4.84 16.25
CA PHE A 125 11.82 -5.84 16.12
C PHE A 125 10.59 -5.47 16.96
N ILE A 126 10.79 -5.11 18.23
CA ILE A 126 9.70 -4.69 19.12
C ILE A 126 9.04 -3.40 18.62
N LEU A 127 9.84 -2.40 18.25
CA LEU A 127 9.32 -1.13 17.76
C LEU A 127 8.54 -1.32 16.46
N SER A 128 9.05 -2.12 15.51
CA SER A 128 8.37 -2.43 14.26
C SER A 128 7.01 -3.05 14.52
N PHE A 129 6.92 -4.02 15.44
CA PHE A 129 5.65 -4.63 15.81
C PHE A 129 4.66 -3.60 16.37
N LEU A 130 5.10 -2.72 17.28
CA LEU A 130 4.25 -1.66 17.84
C LEU A 130 3.77 -0.67 16.76
N ILE A 131 4.65 -0.30 15.83
CA ILE A 131 4.30 0.57 14.70
C ILE A 131 3.28 -0.12 13.79
N THR A 132 3.47 -1.39 13.45
CA THR A 132 2.50 -2.17 12.64
C THR A 132 1.11 -2.19 13.29
N LEU A 133 1.03 -2.39 14.60
CA LEU A 133 -0.25 -2.32 15.32
C LEU A 133 -0.89 -0.92 15.25
N LEU A 134 -0.07 0.12 15.38
CA LEU A 134 -0.54 1.51 15.32
C LEU A 134 -1.04 1.88 13.92
N THR A 135 -0.33 1.48 12.85
CA THR A 135 -0.78 1.74 11.48
C THR A 135 -2.05 0.99 11.16
N ARG A 136 -2.21 -0.26 11.65
CA ARG A 136 -3.47 -1.00 11.51
C ARG A 136 -4.65 -0.28 12.18
N LYS A 137 -4.42 0.34 13.34
CA LYS A 137 -5.45 1.17 13.99
C LYS A 137 -5.83 2.40 13.15
N TYR A 138 -4.84 3.06 12.54
CA TYR A 138 -5.07 4.20 11.65
C TYR A 138 -5.92 3.87 10.41
N GLU A 139 -5.78 2.65 9.88
CA GLU A 139 -6.64 2.16 8.79
C GLU A 139 -8.11 2.08 9.21
N PHE A 140 -8.40 1.52 10.39
CA PHE A 140 -9.78 1.44 10.89
C PHE A 140 -10.36 2.83 11.22
N GLU A 141 -9.55 3.76 11.73
CA GLU A 141 -9.97 5.16 11.92
C GLU A 141 -10.34 5.83 10.60
N ALA A 142 -9.55 5.60 9.54
CA ALA A 142 -9.82 6.13 8.21
C ALA A 142 -11.02 5.47 7.52
N ASP A 143 -11.20 4.16 7.67
CA ASP A 143 -12.39 3.44 7.21
C ASP A 143 -13.67 3.95 7.90
N THR A 144 -13.58 4.21 9.20
CA THR A 144 -14.69 4.79 9.97
C THR A 144 -15.02 6.20 9.48
N PHE A 145 -14.01 7.03 9.17
CA PHE A 145 -14.23 8.36 8.61
C PHE A 145 -14.94 8.31 7.24
N ALA A 146 -14.53 7.41 6.35
CA ALA A 146 -15.21 7.20 5.07
C ALA A 146 -16.66 6.69 5.24
N LYS A 147 -16.90 5.86 6.25
CA LYS A 147 -18.25 5.42 6.65
C LYS A 147 -19.10 6.59 7.13
N CYS A 148 -18.57 7.49 7.96
CA CYS A 148 -19.27 8.70 8.41
C CYS A 148 -19.66 9.64 7.26
N LEU A 149 -18.92 9.61 6.15
CA LEU A 149 -19.24 10.34 4.91
C LEU A 149 -20.25 9.63 4.00
N GLY A 150 -20.82 8.50 4.44
CA GLY A 150 -21.80 7.72 3.67
C GLY A 150 -21.20 6.96 2.49
N LYS A 151 -19.89 6.71 2.49
CA LYS A 151 -19.17 6.05 1.39
C LYS A 151 -18.79 4.59 1.67
N ALA A 152 -19.32 3.99 2.73
CA ALA A 152 -18.98 2.62 3.15
C ALA A 152 -19.20 1.56 2.05
N GLU A 153 -20.36 1.58 1.39
CA GLU A 153 -20.71 0.66 0.29
C GLU A 153 -19.71 0.73 -0.87
N TYR A 154 -19.34 1.94 -1.29
CA TYR A 154 -18.40 2.16 -2.39
C TYR A 154 -16.96 1.83 -1.99
N LEU A 155 -16.58 2.10 -0.74
CA LEU A 155 -15.27 1.70 -0.20
C LEU A 155 -15.14 0.17 -0.13
N ARG A 156 -16.23 -0.52 0.21
CA ARG A 156 -16.27 -2.00 0.22
C ARG A 156 -15.98 -2.57 -1.17
N LYS A 157 -16.65 -2.05 -2.19
CA LYS A 157 -16.47 -2.48 -3.58
C LYS A 157 -15.07 -2.16 -4.09
N SER A 158 -14.55 -0.97 -3.80
CA SER A 158 -13.21 -0.56 -4.20
C SER A 158 -12.12 -1.45 -3.56
N LEU A 159 -12.24 -1.78 -2.26
CA LEU A 159 -11.30 -2.68 -1.59
C LEU A 159 -11.29 -4.08 -2.21
N ILE A 160 -12.46 -4.64 -2.53
CA ILE A 160 -12.57 -5.95 -3.19
C ILE A 160 -11.96 -5.90 -4.60
N LYS A 161 -12.29 -4.86 -5.37
CA LYS A 161 -11.80 -4.68 -6.75
C LYS A 161 -10.28 -4.50 -6.76
N LEU A 162 -9.73 -3.67 -5.86
CA LEU A 162 -8.29 -3.49 -5.71
C LEU A 162 -7.58 -4.77 -5.28
N ASN A 163 -8.17 -5.54 -4.37
CA ASN A 163 -7.61 -6.84 -3.97
C ASN A 163 -7.60 -7.84 -5.13
N LYS A 164 -8.68 -7.88 -5.95
CA LYS A 164 -8.75 -8.69 -7.18
C LYS A 164 -7.69 -8.25 -8.19
N ASP A 165 -7.63 -6.96 -8.48
CA ASP A 165 -6.75 -6.41 -9.53
C ASP A 165 -5.26 -6.51 -9.16
N ASN A 166 -4.94 -6.47 -7.86
CA ASN A 166 -3.59 -6.70 -7.32
C ASN A 166 -3.28 -8.18 -7.04
N LEU A 167 -4.19 -9.12 -7.37
CA LEU A 167 -4.03 -10.56 -7.12
C LEU A 167 -3.64 -10.90 -5.66
N SER A 168 -4.13 -10.11 -4.72
CA SER A 168 -3.80 -10.24 -3.30
C SER A 168 -4.63 -11.35 -2.66
N PHE A 169 -3.99 -12.21 -1.86
CA PHE A 169 -4.66 -13.33 -1.23
C PHE A 169 -5.45 -12.85 -0.01
N PRO A 170 -6.77 -13.11 0.10
CA PRO A 170 -7.61 -12.45 1.12
C PRO A 170 -7.51 -13.06 2.52
N VAL A 171 -6.84 -14.21 2.68
CA VAL A 171 -6.76 -14.97 3.93
C VAL A 171 -5.31 -15.09 4.38
N TYR A 172 -5.00 -14.58 5.56
CA TYR A 172 -3.66 -14.66 6.14
C TYR A 172 -3.71 -15.29 7.52
N ASP A 173 -2.61 -15.93 7.92
CA ASP A 173 -2.43 -16.33 9.30
C ASP A 173 -2.42 -15.08 10.21
N TRP A 174 -3.08 -15.19 11.37
CA TRP A 174 -3.29 -14.06 12.27
C TRP A 174 -1.98 -13.53 12.85
N LEU A 175 -1.02 -14.43 13.13
CA LEU A 175 0.27 -14.06 13.70
C LEU A 175 1.13 -13.41 12.61
N TYR A 176 1.20 -14.04 11.45
CA TYR A 176 1.91 -13.48 10.30
C TYR A 176 1.40 -12.08 9.93
N SER A 177 0.08 -11.91 9.84
CA SER A 177 -0.53 -10.63 9.47
C SER A 177 -0.28 -9.55 10.53
N THR A 178 -0.20 -9.92 11.80
CA THR A 178 0.01 -8.94 12.88
C THR A 178 1.42 -8.38 12.90
N PHE A 179 2.42 -9.20 12.51
CA PHE A 179 3.81 -8.75 12.44
C PHE A 179 4.14 -8.02 11.13
N ASN A 180 3.64 -8.52 9.99
CA ASN A 180 4.16 -8.12 8.69
C ASN A 180 3.26 -7.16 7.90
N HIS A 181 1.95 -7.11 8.18
CA HIS A 181 1.04 -6.29 7.40
C HIS A 181 0.74 -4.96 8.10
N SER A 182 1.22 -3.86 7.50
CA SER A 182 0.88 -2.50 7.92
C SER A 182 -0.61 -2.19 7.76
N HIS A 183 -1.28 -2.85 6.80
CA HIS A 183 -2.72 -2.79 6.59
C HIS A 183 -3.41 -4.06 7.15
N PRO A 184 -4.54 -3.94 7.84
CA PRO A 184 -5.33 -5.10 8.23
C PRO A 184 -5.79 -5.90 6.99
N PRO A 185 -5.92 -7.24 7.10
CA PRO A 185 -6.49 -8.08 6.05
C PRO A 185 -7.82 -7.55 5.54
N LEU A 186 -8.07 -7.76 4.24
CA LEU A 186 -9.31 -7.33 3.57
C LEU A 186 -10.55 -7.71 4.38
N LEU A 187 -10.65 -8.97 4.82
CA LEU A 187 -11.81 -9.47 5.56
C LEU A 187 -12.04 -8.73 6.89
N GLU A 188 -10.98 -8.29 7.57
CA GLU A 188 -11.11 -7.50 8.81
C GLU A 188 -11.69 -6.12 8.52
N ARG A 189 -11.24 -5.46 7.45
CA ARG A 189 -11.74 -4.14 7.02
C ARG A 189 -13.19 -4.20 6.57
N LEU A 190 -13.53 -5.19 5.74
CA LEU A 190 -14.92 -5.40 5.30
C LEU A 190 -15.86 -5.62 6.49
N LYS A 191 -15.44 -6.45 7.46
CA LYS A 191 -16.21 -6.69 8.68
C LYS A 191 -16.38 -5.43 9.55
N ALA A 192 -15.37 -4.55 9.59
CA ALA A 192 -15.47 -3.28 10.29
C ALA A 192 -16.45 -2.31 9.61
N LEU A 193 -16.46 -2.29 8.27
CA LEU A 193 -17.39 -1.46 7.48
C LEU A 193 -18.85 -1.95 7.57
N ASP A 194 -19.07 -3.27 7.65
CA ASP A 194 -20.40 -3.88 7.71
C ASP A 194 -21.11 -3.70 9.07
N LYS A 195 -20.37 -3.44 10.16
CA LYS A 195 -20.97 -3.17 11.46
C LYS A 195 -21.75 -1.86 11.40
N THR A 196 -23.08 -1.92 11.41
CA THR A 196 -23.95 -0.77 11.72
C THR A 196 -23.76 -0.41 13.19
N GLU A 197 -23.64 0.89 13.49
CA GLU A 197 -23.72 1.35 14.88
C GLU A 197 -25.17 1.30 15.36
#